data_AF-A0A2E5KVY2-F1
#
_entry.id   AF-A0A2E5KVY2-F1
#
_cell.length_a   1.000
_cell.length_b   1.000
_cell.length_c   1.000
_cell.angle_alpha   90.00
_cell.angle_beta   90.00
_cell.angle_gamma   90.00
#
_symmetry.space_group_name_H-M   'P 1'
#
loop_
_entity.id
_entity.type
_entity.pdbx_description
1 polymer ?
#
loop_
_entity_poly.entity_id
_entity_poly.type
_entity_poly.pdbx_seq_one_letter_code
_entity_poly.pdbx_strand_id
1 'polypeptide(L)'
;MRKCALAFTIGVTLSAVQSTIAGEVDVLAVSVKQTSSGIYRFDVSVKHADTGWDHYADNWQILGPNGAVIGARVLHHPHVSEQPFTRSLQRVEIPDAVESVIVRAHDSVQGNGGAERTVKLKR
;
A
#
# COMPACT_ATOMS: atom_id res chain seq x y z
N MET A 1 -56.27 11.32 38.80
CA MET A 1 -54.90 11.89 38.93
C MET A 1 -53.99 11.12 37.97
N ARG A 2 -53.53 11.78 36.91
CA ARG A 2 -52.76 11.18 35.80
C ARG A 2 -51.31 10.98 36.25
N LYS A 3 -50.77 9.75 36.18
CA LYS A 3 -49.33 9.49 36.39
C LYS A 3 -48.66 9.31 35.03
N CYS A 4 -47.59 10.08 34.86
CA CYS A 4 -46.75 10.25 33.68
C CYS A 4 -46.07 8.94 33.26
N ALA A 5 -46.06 8.68 31.95
CA ALA A 5 -45.14 7.71 31.34
C ALA A 5 -43.86 8.46 30.93
N LEU A 6 -42.74 8.12 31.55
CA LEU A 6 -41.41 8.61 31.17
C LEU A 6 -40.87 7.66 30.09
N ALA A 7 -40.83 8.11 28.83
CA ALA A 7 -40.19 7.38 27.75
C ALA A 7 -38.68 7.65 27.80
N PHE A 8 -37.89 6.63 28.10
CA PHE A 8 -36.43 6.70 28.07
C PHE A 8 -35.97 6.29 26.67
N THR A 9 -35.71 7.27 25.80
CA THR A 9 -35.17 7.02 24.46
C THR A 9 -33.68 6.70 24.60
N ILE A 10 -33.31 5.42 24.44
CA ILE A 10 -31.91 5.00 24.32
C ILE A 10 -31.43 5.48 22.95
N GLY A 11 -30.63 6.54 22.93
CA GLY A 11 -29.97 7.04 21.73
C GLY A 11 -28.89 6.06 21.27
N VAL A 12 -29.12 5.39 20.14
CA VAL A 12 -28.10 4.60 19.46
C VAL A 12 -27.14 5.58 18.77
N THR A 13 -26.00 5.85 19.39
CA THR A 13 -24.91 6.58 18.74
C THR A 13 -24.25 5.68 17.70
N LEU A 14 -24.55 5.93 16.42
CA LEU A 14 -23.87 5.32 15.29
C LEU A 14 -22.47 5.93 15.19
N SER A 15 -21.49 5.31 15.83
CA SER A 15 -20.08 5.68 15.65
C SER A 15 -19.67 5.37 14.22
N ALA A 16 -19.62 6.38 13.37
CA ALA A 16 -19.00 6.27 12.06
C ALA A 16 -17.52 5.91 12.27
N VAL A 17 -17.12 4.73 11.80
CA VAL A 17 -15.70 4.37 11.64
C VAL A 17 -15.15 5.32 10.58
N GLN A 18 -14.50 6.39 11.05
CA GLN A 18 -13.77 7.29 10.17
C GLN A 18 -12.52 6.54 9.71
N SER A 19 -12.49 6.11 8.45
CA SER A 19 -11.23 5.81 7.78
C SER A 19 -10.40 7.08 7.81
N THR A 20 -9.40 7.11 8.68
CA THR A 20 -8.48 8.24 8.77
C THR A 20 -7.61 8.24 7.52
N ILE A 21 -7.79 9.21 6.61
CA ILE A 21 -6.87 9.45 5.48
C ILE A 21 -5.59 10.10 6.02
N ALA A 22 -4.81 9.38 6.80
CA ALA A 22 -3.61 9.94 7.39
C ALA A 22 -2.57 8.85 7.66
N GLY A 23 -1.77 8.50 6.64
CA GLY A 23 -0.64 7.56 6.76
C GLY A 23 -0.62 6.44 5.71
N GLU A 24 -1.45 6.50 4.67
CA GLU A 24 -1.41 5.52 3.59
C GLU A 24 -0.33 5.86 2.55
N VAL A 25 0.43 4.85 2.09
CA VAL A 25 1.47 5.02 1.05
C VAL A 25 0.91 4.68 -0.32
N ASP A 26 0.85 5.67 -1.21
CA ASP A 26 0.36 5.47 -2.57
C ASP A 26 1.44 4.95 -3.51
N VAL A 27 1.14 3.91 -4.28
CA VAL A 27 1.90 3.52 -5.47
C VAL A 27 1.42 4.38 -6.65
N LEU A 28 2.21 5.38 -7.02
CA LEU A 28 1.85 6.31 -8.08
C LEU A 28 2.10 5.71 -9.46
N ALA A 29 3.26 5.08 -9.64
CA ALA A 29 3.69 4.54 -10.93
C ALA A 29 4.55 3.29 -10.74
N VAL A 30 4.45 2.37 -11.70
CA VAL A 30 5.29 1.17 -11.77
C VAL A 30 5.80 1.01 -13.19
N SER A 31 7.12 0.99 -13.34
CA SER A 31 7.78 0.58 -14.57
C SER A 31 8.34 -0.83 -14.39
N VAL A 32 8.11 -1.69 -15.38
CA VAL A 32 8.54 -3.10 -15.36
C VAL A 32 9.32 -3.40 -16.62
N LYS A 33 10.50 -3.99 -16.43
CA LYS A 33 11.35 -4.46 -17.53
C LYS A 33 11.76 -5.89 -17.28
N GLN A 34 11.52 -6.77 -18.26
CA GLN A 34 12.09 -8.10 -18.25
C GLN A 34 13.59 -8.00 -18.58
N THR A 35 14.44 -8.54 -17.70
CA THR A 35 15.91 -8.51 -17.85
C THR A 35 16.45 -9.83 -18.39
N SER A 36 15.73 -10.92 -18.16
CA SER A 36 15.93 -12.24 -18.80
C SER A 36 14.63 -13.04 -18.70
N SER A 37 14.53 -14.20 -19.36
CA SER A 37 13.34 -15.06 -19.27
C SER A 37 12.94 -15.30 -17.80
N GLY A 38 11.68 -14.99 -17.44
CA GLY A 38 11.16 -15.07 -16.07
C GLY A 38 11.73 -14.08 -15.04
N ILE A 39 12.68 -13.21 -15.40
CA ILE A 39 13.34 -12.27 -14.47
C ILE A 39 13.01 -10.84 -14.82
N TYR A 40 12.54 -10.10 -13.81
CA TYR A 40 12.07 -8.72 -13.96
C TYR A 40 12.81 -7.75 -13.05
N ARG A 41 12.90 -6.51 -13.52
CA ARG A 41 13.20 -5.33 -12.73
C ARG A 41 11.93 -4.50 -12.61
N PHE A 42 11.67 -4.03 -11.39
CA PHE A 42 10.62 -3.08 -11.07
C PHE A 42 11.25 -1.77 -10.63
N ASP A 43 10.75 -0.66 -11.16
CA ASP A 43 11.00 0.69 -10.66
C ASP A 43 9.64 1.25 -10.20
N VAL A 44 9.51 1.46 -8.89
CA VAL A 44 8.23 1.82 -8.25
C VAL A 44 8.34 3.21 -7.65
N SER A 45 7.45 4.09 -8.07
CA SER A 45 7.28 5.43 -7.50
C SER A 45 6.20 5.40 -6.43
N VAL A 46 6.56 5.78 -5.21
CA VAL A 46 5.64 5.87 -4.08
C VAL A 46 5.51 7.32 -3.60
N LYS A 47 4.41 7.60 -2.90
CA LYS A 47 4.21 8.87 -2.19
C LYS A 47 3.65 8.59 -0.81
N HIS A 48 4.26 9.22 0.18
CA HIS A 48 3.80 9.19 1.55
C HIS A 48 4.07 10.52 2.24
N ALA A 49 3.30 10.84 3.27
CA ALA A 49 3.50 12.02 4.10
C ALA A 49 4.48 11.72 5.24
N ASP A 50 5.70 11.30 4.89
CA ASP A 50 6.75 10.99 5.87
C ASP A 50 6.98 12.17 6.83
N THR A 51 6.95 11.92 8.14
CA THR A 51 7.25 12.93 9.17
C THR A 51 8.58 12.69 9.89
N GLY A 52 9.30 11.63 9.53
CA GLY A 52 10.58 11.25 10.14
C GLY A 52 10.63 9.76 10.44
N TRP A 53 11.56 9.36 11.31
CA TRP A 53 11.79 7.95 11.63
C TRP A 53 10.62 7.25 12.30
N ASP A 54 9.71 8.02 12.92
CA ASP A 54 8.55 7.47 13.62
C ASP A 54 7.35 7.21 12.71
N HIS A 55 7.35 7.73 11.46
CA HIS A 55 6.25 7.56 10.51
C HIS A 55 6.72 7.87 9.07
N TYR A 56 6.98 6.80 8.33
CA TYR A 56 7.43 6.84 6.94
C TYR A 56 7.03 5.59 6.16
N ALA A 57 7.11 5.66 4.83
CA ALA A 57 7.01 4.50 3.97
C ALA A 57 8.25 3.60 4.12
N ASP A 58 8.09 2.40 4.68
CA ASP A 58 9.22 1.51 5.01
C ASP A 58 9.45 0.39 3.98
N ASN A 59 8.46 0.07 3.14
CA ASN A 59 8.62 -0.86 2.04
C ASN A 59 7.52 -0.75 0.96
N TRP A 60 7.76 -1.42 -0.15
CA TRP A 60 6.73 -1.80 -1.12
C TRP A 60 6.91 -3.25 -1.59
N GLN A 61 5.81 -3.87 -2.01
CA GLN A 61 5.71 -5.30 -2.27
C GLN A 61 5.13 -5.55 -3.66
N ILE A 62 5.60 -6.63 -4.29
CA ILE A 62 5.05 -7.21 -5.51
C ILE A 62 4.31 -8.48 -5.10
N LEU A 63 3.02 -8.53 -5.38
CA LEU A 63 2.14 -9.63 -5.06
C LEU A 63 1.77 -10.41 -6.31
N GLY A 64 1.73 -11.73 -6.16
CA GLY A 64 1.12 -12.61 -7.15
C GLY A 64 -0.41 -12.55 -7.13
N PRO A 65 -1.09 -13.21 -8.09
CA PRO A 65 -2.55 -13.20 -8.21
C PRO A 65 -3.30 -13.75 -6.99
N ASN A 66 -2.65 -14.60 -6.19
CA ASN A 66 -3.17 -15.16 -4.96
C ASN A 66 -2.88 -14.30 -3.71
N GLY A 67 -2.29 -13.12 -3.88
CA GLY A 67 -1.88 -12.23 -2.80
C GLY A 67 -0.56 -12.61 -2.11
N ALA A 68 0.14 -13.65 -2.58
CA ALA A 68 1.46 -14.01 -2.04
C ALA A 68 2.52 -12.97 -2.44
N VAL A 69 3.42 -12.63 -1.51
CA VAL A 69 4.55 -11.73 -1.80
C VAL A 69 5.58 -12.47 -2.65
N ILE A 70 5.79 -12.00 -3.88
CA ILE A 70 6.83 -12.49 -4.78
C ILE A 70 8.17 -11.79 -4.46
N GLY A 71 8.11 -10.50 -4.12
CA GLY A 71 9.28 -9.73 -3.76
C GLY A 71 8.90 -8.45 -3.02
N ALA A 72 9.84 -7.91 -2.24
CA ALA A 72 9.65 -6.67 -1.52
C ALA A 72 10.93 -5.82 -1.58
N ARG A 73 10.75 -4.50 -1.58
CA ARG A 73 11.85 -3.54 -1.47
C ARG A 73 11.69 -2.78 -0.17
N VAL A 74 12.63 -2.98 0.75
CA VAL A 74 12.75 -2.19 1.97
C VAL A 74 13.31 -0.81 1.64
N LEU A 75 12.77 0.19 2.33
CA LEU A 75 13.13 1.60 2.31
C LEU A 75 13.74 1.93 3.67
N HIS A 76 15.05 2.14 3.70
CA HIS A 76 15.81 2.15 4.96
C HIS A 76 15.80 3.49 5.69
N HIS A 77 15.17 4.52 5.14
CA HIS A 77 15.12 5.84 5.74
C HIS A 77 13.88 6.62 5.31
N PRO A 78 13.45 7.61 6.10
CA PRO A 78 12.41 8.56 5.68
C PRO A 78 12.85 9.39 4.47
N HIS A 79 11.88 9.78 3.66
CA HIS A 79 12.01 10.62 2.47
C HIS A 79 11.18 11.91 2.61
N VAL A 80 11.23 12.57 3.78
CA VAL A 80 10.44 13.78 4.10
C VAL A 80 10.56 14.87 3.01
N SER A 81 11.75 15.08 2.46
CA SER A 81 12.04 16.11 1.46
C SER A 81 12.12 15.58 0.02
N GLU A 82 11.84 14.31 -0.22
CA GLU A 82 11.93 13.65 -1.53
C GLU A 82 10.60 12.96 -1.82
N GLN A 83 9.58 13.73 -2.22
CA GLN A 83 8.25 13.18 -2.54
C GLN A 83 7.73 13.69 -3.88
N PRO A 84 7.22 12.80 -4.76
CA PRO A 84 7.34 11.35 -4.68
C PRO A 84 8.79 10.90 -4.92
N PHE A 85 9.11 9.66 -4.55
CA PHE A 85 10.41 9.05 -4.85
C PHE A 85 10.25 7.67 -5.49
N THR A 86 11.27 7.28 -6.25
CA THR A 86 11.30 5.99 -6.96
C THR A 86 12.43 5.13 -6.42
N ARG A 87 12.16 3.86 -6.15
CA ARG A 87 13.20 2.86 -5.86
C ARG A 87 12.98 1.62 -6.70
N SER A 88 14.07 0.86 -6.89
CA SER A 88 14.09 -0.30 -7.78
C SER A 88 14.26 -1.60 -7.01
N LEU A 89 13.66 -2.66 -7.53
CA LEU A 89 13.95 -4.04 -7.15
C LEU A 89 14.37 -4.81 -8.40
N GLN A 90 15.53 -5.47 -8.32
CA GLN A 90 16.08 -6.26 -9.42
C GLN A 90 15.87 -7.74 -9.15
N ARG A 91 16.00 -8.55 -10.22
CA ARG A 91 16.00 -10.02 -10.15
C ARG A 91 14.74 -10.61 -9.52
N VAL A 92 13.57 -10.02 -9.82
CA VAL A 92 12.29 -10.56 -9.38
C VAL A 92 11.93 -11.73 -10.29
N GLU A 93 11.92 -12.93 -9.73
CA GLU A 93 11.53 -14.16 -10.41
C GLU A 93 10.01 -14.29 -10.46
N ILE A 94 9.45 -14.34 -11.66
CA ILE A 94 8.00 -14.48 -11.87
C ILE A 94 7.75 -15.61 -12.86
N PRO A 95 6.99 -16.67 -12.48
CA PRO A 95 6.68 -17.77 -13.38
C PRO A 95 5.86 -17.34 -14.60
N ASP A 96 6.04 -18.06 -15.72
CA ASP A 96 5.28 -17.86 -16.97
C ASP A 96 3.77 -18.14 -16.84
N ALA A 97 3.27 -18.60 -15.70
CA ALA A 97 1.83 -18.68 -15.47
C ALA A 97 1.24 -17.33 -15.01
N VAL A 98 2.07 -16.39 -14.55
CA VAL A 98 1.61 -15.10 -14.01
C VAL A 98 1.59 -14.04 -15.11
N GLU A 99 0.41 -13.50 -15.40
CA GLU A 99 0.22 -12.47 -16.44
C GLU A 99 0.22 -11.05 -15.87
N SER A 100 -0.11 -10.91 -14.59
CA SER A 100 -0.11 -9.63 -13.89
C SER A 100 0.28 -9.80 -12.42
N VAL A 101 0.77 -8.71 -11.86
CA VAL A 101 1.08 -8.58 -10.44
C VAL A 101 0.40 -7.35 -9.86
N ILE A 102 0.25 -7.32 -8.54
CA ILE A 102 -0.19 -6.14 -7.81
C ILE A 102 1.02 -5.56 -7.09
N VAL A 103 1.19 -4.24 -7.15
CA VAL A 103 2.18 -3.52 -6.37
C VAL A 103 1.47 -2.67 -5.33
N ARG A 104 1.88 -2.84 -4.08
CA ARG A 104 1.38 -2.08 -2.92
C ARG A 104 2.52 -1.55 -2.09
N ALA A 105 2.28 -0.49 -1.33
CA ALA A 105 3.25 0.08 -0.41
C ALA A 105 2.76 -0.02 1.04
N HIS A 106 3.67 0.17 1.97
CA HIS A 106 3.46 -0.06 3.40
C HIS A 106 3.97 1.12 4.20
N ASP A 107 3.14 1.59 5.12
CA ASP A 107 3.48 2.58 6.12
C ASP A 107 3.99 1.89 7.39
N SER A 108 5.06 2.43 7.97
CA SER A 108 5.70 1.92 9.19
C SER A 108 4.78 1.83 10.42
N VAL A 109 3.70 2.61 10.48
CA VAL A 109 2.78 2.71 11.63
C VAL A 109 1.43 2.06 11.32
N GLN A 110 0.88 2.33 10.14
CA GLN A 110 -0.48 1.93 9.73
C GLN A 110 -0.52 0.66 8.88
N GLY A 111 0.63 0.19 8.41
CA GLY A 111 0.74 -1.01 7.63
C GLY A 111 0.40 -0.79 6.16
N ASN A 112 -0.21 -1.81 5.52
CA ASN A 112 -0.60 -1.71 4.12
C ASN A 112 -1.84 -0.83 3.97
N GLY A 113 -1.83 0.07 2.99
CA GLY A 113 -2.94 0.94 2.64
C GLY A 113 -2.59 1.76 1.39
N GLY A 114 -3.49 2.64 0.98
CA GLY A 114 -3.26 3.54 -0.16
C GLY A 114 -3.53 2.91 -1.51
N ALA A 115 -3.20 3.68 -2.55
CA ALA A 115 -3.42 3.27 -3.92
C ALA A 115 -2.45 2.16 -4.35
N GLU A 116 -2.99 0.98 -4.64
CA GLU A 116 -2.25 -0.10 -5.29
C GLU A 116 -2.26 0.03 -6.83
N ARG A 117 -1.36 -0.70 -7.50
CA ARG A 117 -1.30 -0.76 -8.96
C ARG A 117 -1.23 -2.20 -9.45
N THR A 118 -2.18 -2.60 -10.30
CA THR A 118 -2.08 -3.84 -11.07
C THR A 118 -1.27 -3.59 -12.33
N VAL A 119 -0.26 -4.42 -12.59
CA VAL A 119 0.64 -4.29 -13.73
C VAL A 119 0.64 -5.59 -14.54
N LYS A 120 0.34 -5.48 -15.84
CA LYS A 120 0.50 -6.60 -16.77
C LYS A 120 1.98 -6.78 -17.12
N LEU A 121 2.43 -8.03 -17.09
CA LEU A 121 3.79 -8.39 -17.45
C LEU A 121 3.86 -8.60 -18.96
N LYS A 122 4.70 -7.81 -19.62
CA LYS A 122 5.07 -8.08 -21.01
C LYS A 122 6.08 -9.23 -21.04
N ARG A 123 5.90 -10.12 -22.00
CA ARG A 123 6.79 -11.26 -22.28
C ARG A 123 7.43 -11.07 -23.64
#